data_AF-A0A7X1DJP7-F1
#
_entry.id   AF-A0A7X1DJP7-F1
#
_cell.length_a   1.000
_cell.length_b   1.000
_cell.length_c   1.000
_cell.angle_alpha   90.00
_cell.angle_beta   90.00
_cell.angle_gamma   90.00
#
_symmetry.space_group_name_H-M   'P 1'
#
loop_
_entity.id
_entity.type
_entity.pdbx_description
1 polymer ?
#
loop_
_entity_poly.entity_id
_entity_poly.type
_entity_poly.pdbx_seq_one_letter_code
_entity_poly.pdbx_strand_id
1 'polypeptide(L)'
;MKFGETIKQIRTDKNLTQTQLSEGILARNHLSQVENNNYVPAYDKFFSLLDRLNVTFEEFLSVQNDQKILFRRKLRLQIGEAASLADTETLNALSLEASTLYEKTDNITYYHSMLICKALIAYNTDLTINNEMIEFVTPIKEYLFSMDNWYLYEMKLFNNIIYALTIEEALLFSRTLLKRLDSFQYFAECRHIEQNIYTNLSTLCLEYNDFHSAKRFSDIAIEKAKKYTLVYEKVCSELNHAIACIKLTGDESAYEVIKQNMLIIRYLKFDDLHEHFSSFLKKFEIEVNV
;
A
#
# COMPACT_ATOMS: atom_id res chain seq x y z
N MET A 1 -26.71 -3.45 5.39
CA MET A 1 -27.95 -3.13 4.64
C MET A 1 -27.94 -3.91 3.33
N LYS A 2 -29.11 -4.22 2.75
CA LYS A 2 -29.16 -4.80 1.41
C LYS A 2 -28.99 -3.71 0.34
N PHE A 3 -28.63 -4.12 -0.87
CA PHE A 3 -28.33 -3.22 -2.00
C PHE A 3 -29.40 -2.14 -2.23
N GLY A 4 -30.67 -2.54 -2.30
CA GLY A 4 -31.79 -1.64 -2.56
C GLY A 4 -32.07 -0.67 -1.42
N GLU A 5 -31.98 -1.15 -0.18
CA GLU A 5 -32.12 -0.32 1.02
C GLU A 5 -31.07 0.78 1.05
N THR A 6 -29.84 0.48 0.64
CA THR A 6 -28.75 1.47 0.55
C THR A 6 -29.04 2.55 -0.48
N ILE A 7 -29.51 2.19 -1.69
CA ILE A 7 -29.94 3.18 -2.70
C ILE A 7 -31.05 4.06 -2.15
N LYS A 8 -32.06 3.45 -1.50
CA LYS A 8 -33.19 4.17 -0.92
C LYS A 8 -32.74 5.18 0.14
N GLN A 9 -31.88 4.73 1.06
CA GLN A 9 -31.34 5.55 2.14
C GLN A 9 -30.59 6.76 1.59
N ILE A 10 -29.62 6.54 0.70
CA ILE A 10 -28.83 7.62 0.09
C ILE A 10 -29.74 8.60 -0.66
N ARG A 11 -30.73 8.09 -1.41
CA ARG A 11 -31.70 8.94 -2.12
C ARG A 11 -32.49 9.82 -1.15
N THR A 12 -33.01 9.25 -0.07
CA THR A 12 -33.79 10.00 0.92
C THR A 12 -32.94 11.00 1.68
N ASP A 13 -31.70 10.67 2.02
CA ASP A 13 -30.75 11.57 2.69
C ASP A 13 -30.43 12.78 1.81
N LYS A 14 -30.44 12.59 0.48
CA LYS A 14 -30.27 13.66 -0.52
C LYS A 14 -31.59 14.34 -0.92
N ASN A 15 -32.70 14.06 -0.24
CA ASN A 15 -34.02 14.63 -0.49
C ASN A 15 -34.54 14.45 -1.93
N LEU A 16 -34.14 13.38 -2.61
CA LEU A 16 -34.56 13.10 -3.99
C LEU A 16 -35.82 12.22 -4.01
N THR A 17 -36.75 12.51 -4.90
CA THR A 17 -37.87 11.61 -5.20
C THR A 17 -37.40 10.44 -6.08
N GLN A 18 -38.16 9.34 -6.09
CA GLN A 18 -37.87 8.22 -7.01
C GLN A 18 -37.93 8.67 -8.48
N THR A 19 -38.84 9.58 -8.84
CA THR A 19 -38.92 10.13 -10.19
C THR A 19 -37.62 10.83 -10.57
N GLN A 20 -37.13 11.76 -9.74
CA GLN A 20 -35.89 12.50 -9.99
C GLN A 20 -34.67 11.58 -10.11
N LEU A 21 -34.56 10.54 -9.25
CA LEU A 21 -33.44 9.62 -9.34
C LEU A 21 -33.52 8.75 -10.62
N SER A 22 -34.70 8.24 -10.95
CA SER A 22 -34.90 7.29 -12.05
C SER A 22 -34.91 7.91 -13.45
N GLU A 23 -35.17 9.22 -13.56
CA GLU A 23 -35.34 9.94 -14.81
C GLU A 23 -34.20 9.70 -15.83
N GLY A 24 -34.54 9.26 -17.04
CA GLY A 24 -33.57 8.96 -18.09
C GLY A 24 -32.67 7.73 -17.83
N ILE A 25 -32.79 7.07 -16.68
CA ILE A 25 -32.03 5.86 -16.34
C ILE A 25 -32.90 4.62 -16.47
N LEU A 26 -34.02 4.58 -15.72
CA LEU A 26 -34.94 3.45 -15.66
C LEU A 26 -36.34 3.91 -15.24
N ALA A 27 -37.37 3.09 -15.47
CA ALA A 27 -38.73 3.47 -15.10
C ALA A 27 -38.90 3.57 -13.57
N ARG A 28 -39.67 4.56 -13.09
CA ARG A 28 -39.87 4.82 -11.65
C ARG A 28 -40.35 3.59 -10.86
N ASN A 29 -41.18 2.74 -11.47
CA ASN A 29 -41.61 1.48 -10.88
C ASN A 29 -40.45 0.48 -10.69
N HIS A 30 -39.52 0.39 -11.64
CA HIS A 30 -38.30 -0.40 -11.52
C HIS A 30 -37.40 0.13 -10.42
N LEU A 31 -37.26 1.47 -10.25
CA LEU A 31 -36.50 2.02 -9.13
C LEU A 31 -37.14 1.61 -7.79
N SER A 32 -38.47 1.65 -7.71
CA SER A 32 -39.17 1.17 -6.52
C SER A 32 -38.94 -0.33 -6.27
N GLN A 33 -38.78 -1.14 -7.31
CA GLN A 33 -38.40 -2.55 -7.14
C GLN A 33 -36.95 -2.69 -6.68
N VAL A 34 -36.02 -1.88 -7.20
CA VAL A 34 -34.63 -1.81 -6.71
C VAL A 34 -34.61 -1.50 -5.23
N GLU A 35 -35.24 -0.40 -4.81
CA GLU A 35 -35.23 0.09 -3.43
C GLU A 35 -35.84 -0.90 -2.41
N ASN A 36 -36.70 -1.81 -2.87
CA ASN A 36 -37.29 -2.86 -2.05
C ASN A 36 -36.56 -4.21 -2.20
N ASN A 37 -35.39 -4.25 -2.86
CA ASN A 37 -34.59 -5.44 -3.14
C ASN A 37 -35.30 -6.51 -3.99
N ASN A 38 -36.31 -6.14 -4.77
CA ASN A 38 -37.05 -7.03 -5.66
C ASN A 38 -36.41 -7.13 -7.06
N TYR A 39 -35.45 -6.25 -7.35
CA TYR A 39 -34.74 -6.18 -8.62
C TYR A 39 -33.32 -5.63 -8.38
N VAL A 40 -32.32 -6.24 -9.01
CA VAL A 40 -30.96 -5.68 -9.04
C VAL A 40 -30.75 -5.10 -10.44
N PRO A 41 -30.49 -3.79 -10.57
CA PRO A 41 -30.30 -3.16 -11.87
C PRO A 41 -29.02 -3.66 -12.53
N ALA A 42 -28.98 -3.60 -13.86
CA ALA A 42 -27.75 -3.84 -14.60
C ALA A 42 -26.65 -2.83 -14.20
N TYR A 43 -25.40 -3.22 -14.41
CA TYR A 43 -24.22 -2.44 -14.00
C TYR A 43 -24.26 -0.99 -14.50
N ASP A 44 -24.56 -0.77 -15.78
CA ASP A 44 -24.65 0.56 -16.40
C ASP A 44 -25.69 1.45 -15.70
N LYS A 45 -26.85 0.88 -15.36
CA LYS A 45 -27.93 1.57 -14.65
C LYS A 45 -27.55 1.87 -13.21
N PHE A 46 -26.90 0.93 -12.52
CA PHE A 46 -26.40 1.16 -11.17
C PHE A 46 -25.42 2.34 -11.11
N PHE A 47 -24.41 2.37 -11.98
CA PHE A 47 -23.46 3.47 -12.03
C PHE A 47 -24.10 4.80 -12.43
N SER A 48 -25.09 4.78 -13.32
CA SER A 48 -25.87 5.99 -13.64
C SER A 48 -26.67 6.51 -12.43
N LEU A 49 -27.21 5.62 -11.60
CA LEU A 49 -27.90 6.02 -10.36
C LEU A 49 -26.91 6.63 -9.36
N LEU A 50 -25.73 6.01 -9.18
CA LEU A 50 -24.68 6.53 -8.30
C LEU A 50 -24.19 7.91 -8.74
N ASP A 51 -23.98 8.11 -10.05
CA ASP A 51 -23.63 9.39 -10.64
C ASP A 51 -24.68 10.46 -10.32
N ARG A 52 -25.98 10.16 -10.51
CA ARG A 52 -27.06 11.09 -10.13
C ARG A 52 -27.11 11.36 -8.62
N LEU A 53 -26.80 10.35 -7.81
CA LEU A 53 -26.70 10.51 -6.37
C LEU A 53 -25.45 11.30 -5.97
N ASN A 54 -24.49 11.56 -6.85
CA ASN A 54 -23.16 12.08 -6.50
C ASN A 54 -22.56 11.28 -5.34
N VAL A 55 -22.45 9.97 -5.54
CA VAL A 55 -21.88 9.00 -4.57
C VAL A 55 -20.99 8.04 -5.34
N THR A 56 -19.75 7.86 -4.90
CA THR A 56 -18.86 6.86 -5.50
C THR A 56 -19.27 5.44 -5.11
N PHE A 57 -18.76 4.44 -5.82
CA PHE A 57 -19.04 3.04 -5.46
C PHE A 57 -18.48 2.71 -4.07
N GLU A 58 -17.33 3.27 -3.71
CA GLU A 58 -16.69 3.09 -2.39
C GLU A 58 -17.53 3.69 -1.26
N GLU A 59 -18.12 4.87 -1.48
CA GLU A 59 -19.05 5.49 -0.53
C GLU A 59 -20.33 4.66 -0.39
N PHE A 60 -20.88 4.18 -1.51
CA PHE A 60 -22.04 3.29 -1.50
C PHE A 60 -21.78 2.03 -0.66
N LEU A 61 -20.64 1.36 -0.87
CA LEU A 61 -20.26 0.18 -0.08
C LEU A 61 -20.09 0.51 1.41
N SER A 62 -19.60 1.70 1.73
CA SER A 62 -19.43 2.18 3.11
C SER A 62 -20.80 2.37 3.79
N VAL A 63 -21.77 2.98 3.10
CA VAL A 63 -23.16 3.12 3.60
C VAL A 63 -23.85 1.76 3.68
N GLN A 64 -23.61 0.87 2.71
CA GLN A 64 -24.15 -0.48 2.72
C GLN A 64 -23.73 -1.24 3.98
N ASN A 65 -22.59 -0.88 4.56
CA ASN A 65 -22.02 -1.50 5.75
C ASN A 65 -21.91 -3.02 5.56
N ASP A 66 -21.47 -3.44 4.36
CA ASP A 66 -21.22 -4.86 4.09
C ASP A 66 -20.03 -5.30 4.94
N GLN A 67 -20.35 -6.05 5.99
CA GLN A 67 -19.38 -6.51 6.98
C GLN A 67 -18.24 -7.28 6.33
N LYS A 68 -18.45 -8.02 5.22
CA LYS A 68 -17.37 -8.78 4.58
C LYS A 68 -16.34 -7.88 3.91
N ILE A 69 -16.79 -6.83 3.22
CA ILE A 69 -15.92 -5.88 2.52
C ILE A 69 -15.16 -5.04 3.55
N LEU A 70 -15.87 -4.52 4.55
CA LEU A 70 -15.27 -3.77 5.65
C LEU A 70 -14.26 -4.63 6.40
N PHE A 71 -14.57 -5.90 6.63
CA PHE A 71 -13.69 -6.82 7.32
C PHE A 71 -12.36 -7.03 6.56
N ARG A 72 -12.40 -7.27 5.25
CA ARG A 72 -11.17 -7.42 4.44
C ARG A 72 -10.31 -6.16 4.43
N ARG A 73 -10.94 -4.99 4.37
CA ARG A 73 -10.24 -3.71 4.44
C ARG A 73 -9.64 -3.49 5.82
N LYS A 74 -10.41 -3.80 6.87
CA LYS A 74 -10.00 -3.70 8.27
C LYS A 74 -8.80 -4.59 8.57
N LEU A 75 -8.84 -5.86 8.16
CA LEU A 75 -7.72 -6.80 8.34
C LEU A 75 -6.41 -6.23 7.79
N ARG A 76 -6.41 -5.73 6.54
CA ARG A 76 -5.20 -5.14 5.94
C ARG A 76 -4.71 -3.89 6.66
N LEU A 77 -5.63 -3.01 7.10
CA LEU A 77 -5.28 -1.81 7.85
C LEU A 77 -4.64 -2.18 9.20
N GLN A 78 -5.25 -3.11 9.92
CA GLN A 78 -4.74 -3.59 11.21
C GLN A 78 -3.37 -4.27 11.09
N ILE A 79 -3.14 -5.04 10.01
CA ILE A 79 -1.80 -5.61 9.74
C ILE A 79 -0.77 -4.49 9.53
N GLY A 80 -1.12 -3.46 8.76
CA GLY A 80 -0.22 -2.32 8.54
C GLY A 80 0.10 -1.56 9.83
N GLU A 81 -0.92 -1.26 10.63
CA GLU A 81 -0.75 -0.58 11.94
C GLU A 81 0.10 -1.40 12.91
N ALA A 82 -0.17 -2.70 13.02
CA ALA A 82 0.59 -3.60 13.89
C ALA A 82 2.04 -3.76 13.41
N ALA A 83 2.27 -3.80 12.09
CA ALA A 83 3.61 -3.82 11.51
C ALA A 83 4.40 -2.56 11.86
N SER A 84 3.79 -1.37 11.75
CA SER A 84 4.45 -0.10 12.08
C SER A 84 4.80 0.04 13.55
N LEU A 85 4.07 -0.63 14.45
CA LEU A 85 4.31 -0.60 15.90
C LEU A 85 5.13 -1.80 16.39
N ALA A 86 5.59 -2.67 15.48
CA ALA A 86 6.19 -3.97 15.81
C ALA A 86 5.35 -4.80 16.81
N ASP A 87 4.02 -4.67 16.76
CA ASP A 87 3.08 -5.31 17.68
C ASP A 87 2.88 -6.78 17.30
N THR A 88 3.75 -7.63 17.85
CA THR A 88 3.74 -9.07 17.59
C THR A 88 2.49 -9.77 18.16
N GLU A 89 1.88 -9.26 19.22
CA GLU A 89 0.66 -9.83 19.80
C GLU A 89 -0.52 -9.66 18.83
N THR A 90 -0.72 -8.43 18.34
CA THR A 90 -1.76 -8.13 17.36
C THR A 90 -1.50 -8.87 16.04
N LEU A 91 -0.25 -8.93 15.56
CA LEU A 91 0.09 -9.69 14.35
C LEU A 91 -0.23 -11.19 14.49
N ASN A 92 0.01 -11.78 15.66
CA ASN A 92 -0.34 -13.18 15.94
C ASN A 92 -1.86 -13.40 15.88
N ALA A 93 -2.64 -12.52 16.52
CA ALA A 93 -4.10 -12.60 16.50
C ALA A 93 -4.65 -12.48 15.06
N LEU A 94 -4.14 -11.52 14.27
CA LEU A 94 -4.53 -11.31 12.88
C LEU A 94 -4.12 -12.50 11.99
N SER A 95 -2.97 -13.13 12.27
CA SER A 95 -2.51 -14.34 11.56
C SER A 95 -3.46 -15.51 11.76
N LEU A 96 -3.88 -15.76 13.01
CA LEU A 96 -4.84 -16.83 13.34
C LEU A 96 -6.21 -16.57 12.71
N GLU A 97 -6.68 -15.32 12.76
CA GLU A 97 -7.92 -14.90 12.13
C GLU A 97 -7.87 -15.11 10.60
N ALA A 98 -6.79 -14.67 9.94
CA ALA A 98 -6.56 -14.88 8.52
C ALA A 98 -6.53 -16.38 8.14
N SER A 99 -5.85 -17.22 8.94
CA SER A 99 -5.83 -18.68 8.75
C SER A 99 -7.25 -19.27 8.78
N THR A 100 -8.02 -18.92 9.82
CA THR A 100 -9.39 -19.40 10.02
C THR A 100 -10.30 -19.02 8.85
N LEU A 101 -10.12 -17.82 8.28
CA LEU A 101 -10.89 -17.35 7.14
C LEU A 101 -10.48 -18.04 5.84
N TYR A 102 -9.17 -18.29 5.67
CA TYR A 102 -8.68 -19.03 4.53
C TYR A 102 -9.29 -20.44 4.51
N GLU A 103 -9.24 -21.17 5.63
CA GLU A 103 -9.86 -22.50 5.76
C GLU A 103 -11.36 -22.50 5.42
N LYS A 104 -12.08 -21.44 5.80
CA LYS A 104 -13.52 -21.32 5.56
C LYS A 104 -13.90 -20.91 4.15
N THR A 105 -13.03 -20.20 3.43
CA THR A 105 -13.41 -19.50 2.19
C THR A 105 -12.55 -19.86 0.98
N ASP A 106 -11.43 -20.56 1.20
CA ASP A 106 -10.41 -20.86 0.19
C ASP A 106 -9.90 -19.59 -0.54
N ASN A 107 -10.00 -18.43 0.11
CA ASN A 107 -9.64 -17.17 -0.49
C ASN A 107 -8.16 -16.84 -0.27
N ILE A 108 -7.39 -16.87 -1.36
CA ILE A 108 -5.94 -16.62 -1.37
C ILE A 108 -5.51 -15.31 -0.66
N THR A 109 -6.38 -14.29 -0.61
CA THR A 109 -6.04 -13.03 0.07
C THR A 109 -5.86 -13.21 1.57
N TYR A 110 -6.59 -14.13 2.19
CA TYR A 110 -6.40 -14.46 3.61
C TYR A 110 -5.15 -15.31 3.82
N TYR A 111 -4.85 -16.22 2.90
CA TYR A 111 -3.60 -16.98 2.93
C TYR A 111 -2.37 -16.06 2.89
N HIS A 112 -2.33 -15.11 1.94
CA HIS A 112 -1.22 -14.15 1.88
C HIS A 112 -1.18 -13.22 3.10
N SER A 113 -2.33 -12.82 3.65
CA SER A 113 -2.38 -11.99 4.86
C SER A 113 -1.78 -12.73 6.06
N MET A 114 -2.12 -14.02 6.23
CA MET A 114 -1.52 -14.88 7.26
C MET A 114 0.00 -14.98 7.09
N LEU A 115 0.48 -15.24 5.87
CA LEU A 115 1.91 -15.34 5.59
C LEU A 115 2.66 -14.03 5.87
N ILE A 116 2.09 -12.88 5.50
CA ILE A 116 2.65 -11.57 5.81
C ILE A 116 2.78 -11.38 7.33
N CYS A 117 1.72 -11.69 8.10
CA CYS A 117 1.81 -11.60 9.56
C CYS A 117 2.93 -12.48 10.13
N LYS A 118 3.03 -13.74 9.66
CA LYS A 118 4.07 -14.67 10.12
C LYS A 118 5.49 -14.19 9.77
N ALA A 119 5.67 -13.66 8.56
CA ALA A 119 6.94 -13.08 8.14
C ALA A 119 7.33 -11.86 9.00
N LEU A 120 6.38 -10.98 9.31
CA LEU A 120 6.62 -9.82 10.17
C LEU A 120 6.96 -10.23 11.61
N ILE A 121 6.28 -11.25 12.16
CA ILE A 121 6.59 -11.79 13.49
C ILE A 121 8.01 -12.37 13.50
N ALA A 122 8.36 -13.19 12.51
CA ALA A 122 9.70 -13.77 12.40
C ALA A 122 10.79 -12.70 12.26
N TYR A 123 10.51 -11.61 11.52
CA TYR A 123 11.40 -10.46 11.42
C TYR A 123 11.55 -9.71 12.75
N ASN A 124 10.47 -9.51 13.49
CA ASN A 124 10.49 -8.76 14.76
C ASN A 124 11.25 -9.49 15.88
N THR A 125 11.47 -10.80 15.78
CA THR A 125 12.23 -11.57 16.78
C THR A 125 13.71 -11.17 16.81
N ASP A 126 14.33 -11.10 15.63
CA ASP A 126 15.78 -10.90 15.50
C ASP A 126 16.15 -9.59 14.78
N LEU A 127 15.16 -8.83 14.30
CA LEU A 127 15.30 -7.65 13.43
C LEU A 127 16.20 -7.91 12.21
N THR A 128 16.23 -9.17 11.77
CA THR A 128 17.06 -9.65 10.67
C THR A 128 16.25 -10.58 9.78
N ILE A 129 16.63 -10.63 8.51
CA ILE A 129 16.03 -11.55 7.55
C ILE A 129 16.57 -12.95 7.87
N ASN A 130 15.70 -13.83 8.36
CA ASN A 130 16.03 -15.21 8.71
C ASN A 130 15.31 -16.22 7.77
N ASN A 131 15.74 -17.48 7.82
CA ASN A 131 15.21 -18.52 6.93
C ASN A 131 13.71 -18.76 7.14
N GLU A 132 13.22 -18.71 8.39
CA GLU A 132 11.81 -18.89 8.70
C GLU A 132 10.95 -17.79 8.06
N MET A 133 11.39 -16.54 8.15
CA MET A 133 10.74 -15.41 7.46
C MET A 133 10.69 -15.63 5.94
N ILE A 134 11.79 -16.07 5.33
CA ILE A 134 11.86 -16.34 3.89
C ILE A 134 10.92 -17.48 3.47
N GLU A 135 10.76 -18.52 4.30
CA GLU A 135 9.81 -19.59 4.05
C GLU A 135 8.36 -19.06 3.97
N PHE A 136 7.98 -18.10 4.84
CA PHE A 136 6.66 -17.48 4.77
C PHE A 136 6.47 -16.56 3.56
N VAL A 137 7.53 -15.88 3.12
CA VAL A 137 7.46 -14.98 1.96
C VAL A 137 7.46 -15.75 0.63
N THR A 138 8.07 -16.93 0.57
CA THR A 138 8.27 -17.71 -0.66
C THR A 138 6.98 -17.99 -1.43
N PRO A 139 5.86 -18.45 -0.82
CA PRO A 139 4.61 -18.66 -1.55
C PRO A 139 4.05 -17.36 -2.19
N ILE A 140 4.26 -16.21 -1.55
CA ILE A 140 3.84 -14.91 -2.10
C ILE A 140 4.72 -14.55 -3.31
N LYS A 141 6.03 -14.81 -3.22
CA LYS A 141 6.96 -14.62 -4.34
C LYS A 141 6.55 -15.46 -5.54
N GLU A 142 6.32 -16.75 -5.35
CA GLU A 142 5.91 -17.68 -6.41
C GLU A 142 4.60 -17.23 -7.07
N TYR A 143 3.62 -16.78 -6.26
CA TYR A 143 2.40 -16.17 -6.77
C TYR A 143 2.67 -14.97 -7.67
N LEU A 144 3.50 -14.02 -7.22
CA LEU A 144 3.86 -12.83 -8.00
C LEU A 144 4.61 -13.17 -9.30
N PHE A 145 5.49 -14.18 -9.27
CA PHE A 145 6.21 -14.69 -10.43
C PHE A 145 5.29 -15.32 -11.48
N SER A 146 4.19 -15.93 -11.07
CA SER A 146 3.25 -16.60 -11.96
C SER A 146 2.41 -15.63 -12.83
N MET A 147 2.52 -14.32 -12.60
CA MET A 147 1.63 -13.31 -13.14
C MET A 147 2.35 -12.33 -14.07
N ASP A 148 1.88 -12.24 -15.32
CA ASP A 148 2.40 -11.27 -16.30
C ASP A 148 1.89 -9.84 -16.07
N ASN A 149 0.72 -9.71 -15.44
CA ASN A 149 0.01 -8.44 -15.28
C ASN A 149 -0.45 -8.24 -13.86
N TRP A 150 -0.04 -7.13 -13.26
CA TRP A 150 -0.34 -6.80 -11.87
C TRP A 150 -1.43 -5.74 -11.77
N TYR A 151 -2.34 -5.96 -10.84
CA TYR A 151 -3.32 -5.00 -10.37
C TYR A 151 -2.95 -4.54 -8.96
N LEU A 152 -3.75 -3.64 -8.38
CA LEU A 152 -3.51 -3.06 -7.05
C LEU A 152 -3.23 -4.11 -5.95
N TYR A 153 -3.79 -5.32 -6.07
CA TYR A 153 -3.53 -6.39 -5.12
C TYR A 153 -2.07 -6.87 -5.16
N GLU A 154 -1.56 -7.21 -6.34
CA GLU A 154 -0.17 -7.65 -6.53
C GLU A 154 0.81 -6.53 -6.19
N MET A 155 0.49 -5.27 -6.52
CA MET A 155 1.33 -4.12 -6.17
C MET A 155 1.50 -3.98 -4.65
N LYS A 156 0.41 -4.18 -3.89
CA LYS A 156 0.44 -4.16 -2.42
C LYS A 156 1.20 -5.37 -1.85
N LEU A 157 1.05 -6.55 -2.44
CA LEU A 157 1.82 -7.72 -2.03
C LEU A 157 3.31 -7.50 -2.23
N PHE A 158 3.72 -7.01 -3.41
CA PHE A 158 5.10 -6.69 -3.69
C PHE A 158 5.67 -5.67 -2.70
N ASN A 159 4.94 -4.58 -2.44
CA ASN A 159 5.34 -3.59 -1.46
C ASN A 159 5.55 -4.19 -0.05
N ASN A 160 4.72 -5.18 0.32
CA ASN A 160 4.80 -5.83 1.63
C ASN A 160 5.94 -6.84 1.77
N ILE A 161 6.54 -7.31 0.68
CA ILE A 161 7.59 -8.34 0.74
C ILE A 161 8.95 -7.88 0.20
N ILE A 162 9.04 -6.65 -0.34
CA ILE A 162 10.23 -6.17 -1.04
C ILE A 162 11.51 -6.27 -0.22
N TYR A 163 11.43 -6.06 1.09
CA TYR A 163 12.57 -6.15 2.02
C TYR A 163 13.15 -7.57 2.13
N ALA A 164 12.39 -8.58 1.73
CA ALA A 164 12.74 -10.00 1.80
C ALA A 164 13.21 -10.58 0.45
N LEU A 165 13.28 -9.75 -0.59
CA LEU A 165 13.64 -10.18 -1.94
C LEU A 165 15.14 -10.00 -2.18
N THR A 166 15.69 -10.81 -3.09
CA THR A 166 16.99 -10.49 -3.67
C THR A 166 16.86 -9.26 -4.57
N ILE A 167 18.00 -8.60 -4.84
CA ILE A 167 18.01 -7.45 -5.73
C ILE A 167 17.52 -7.81 -7.14
N GLU A 168 17.85 -8.98 -7.67
CA GLU A 168 17.40 -9.43 -8.99
C GLU A 168 15.88 -9.61 -9.03
N GLU A 169 15.30 -10.22 -7.98
CA GLU A 169 13.86 -10.43 -7.84
C GLU A 169 13.12 -9.09 -7.73
N ALA A 170 13.58 -8.20 -6.87
CA ALA A 170 12.97 -6.88 -6.69
C ALA A 170 13.04 -6.03 -7.97
N LEU A 171 14.18 -6.07 -8.68
CA LEU A 171 14.33 -5.39 -9.96
C LEU A 171 13.41 -5.98 -11.05
N LEU A 172 13.26 -7.30 -11.11
CA LEU A 172 12.34 -7.93 -12.05
C LEU A 172 10.89 -7.56 -11.76
N PHE A 173 10.47 -7.67 -10.50
CA PHE A 173 9.13 -7.29 -10.04
C PHE A 173 8.84 -5.80 -10.27
N SER A 174 9.81 -4.93 -10.04
CA SER A 174 9.68 -3.51 -10.36
C SER A 174 9.36 -3.30 -11.83
N ARG A 175 10.06 -3.97 -12.77
CA ARG A 175 9.77 -3.84 -14.20
C ARG A 175 8.35 -4.29 -14.56
N THR A 176 7.84 -5.34 -13.92
CA THR A 176 6.45 -5.80 -14.13
C THR A 176 5.44 -4.78 -13.63
N LEU A 177 5.66 -4.23 -12.43
CA LEU A 177 4.85 -3.14 -11.88
C LEU A 177 4.84 -1.91 -12.81
N LEU A 178 6.02 -1.45 -13.23
CA LEU A 178 6.18 -0.21 -14.00
C LEU A 178 5.39 -0.22 -15.31
N LYS A 179 5.23 -1.38 -15.97
CA LYS A 179 4.44 -1.53 -17.20
C LYS A 179 2.96 -1.14 -17.04
N ARG A 180 2.43 -1.15 -15.82
CA ARG A 180 1.00 -0.95 -15.54
C ARG A 180 0.70 0.35 -14.79
N LEU A 181 1.71 1.06 -14.28
CA LEU A 181 1.49 2.24 -13.45
C LEU A 181 0.70 3.35 -14.15
N ASP A 182 0.93 3.56 -15.45
CA ASP A 182 0.19 4.55 -16.23
C ASP A 182 -1.32 4.28 -16.27
N SER A 183 -1.73 3.00 -16.25
CA SER A 183 -3.14 2.60 -16.24
C SER A 183 -3.83 2.95 -14.92
N PHE A 184 -3.08 3.20 -13.85
CA PHE A 184 -3.60 3.47 -12.52
C PHE A 184 -3.24 4.86 -11.96
N GLN A 185 -2.69 5.76 -12.80
CA GLN A 185 -2.19 7.06 -12.36
C GLN A 185 -3.23 7.96 -11.65
N TYR A 186 -4.53 7.73 -11.90
CA TYR A 186 -5.63 8.49 -11.31
C TYR A 186 -6.14 7.91 -9.98
N PHE A 187 -5.69 6.71 -9.59
CA PHE A 187 -6.04 6.13 -8.29
C PHE A 187 -5.08 6.66 -7.23
N ALA A 188 -5.63 7.36 -6.22
CA ALA A 188 -4.83 7.96 -5.16
C ALA A 188 -3.98 6.92 -4.42
N GLU A 189 -4.53 5.73 -4.20
CA GLU A 189 -3.86 4.59 -3.57
C GLU A 189 -2.63 4.14 -4.36
N CYS A 190 -2.69 4.15 -5.70
CA CYS A 190 -1.54 3.78 -6.53
C CYS A 190 -0.38 4.77 -6.38
N ARG A 191 -0.67 6.07 -6.16
CA ARG A 191 0.38 7.08 -5.98
C ARG A 191 1.23 6.82 -4.74
N HIS A 192 0.59 6.48 -3.62
CA HIS A 192 1.30 6.15 -2.38
C HIS A 192 2.08 4.83 -2.49
N ILE A 193 1.49 3.81 -3.11
CA ILE A 193 2.16 2.53 -3.33
C ILE A 193 3.39 2.70 -4.22
N GLU A 194 3.25 3.45 -5.31
CA GLU A 194 4.36 3.73 -6.21
C GLU A 194 5.49 4.47 -5.49
N GLN A 195 5.17 5.51 -4.70
CA GLN A 195 6.15 6.21 -3.88
C GLN A 195 6.91 5.26 -2.96
N ASN A 196 6.18 4.45 -2.19
CA ASN A 196 6.77 3.51 -1.23
C ASN A 196 7.66 2.49 -1.92
N ILE A 197 7.26 1.98 -3.08
CA ILE A 197 8.05 1.02 -3.85
C ILE A 197 9.37 1.65 -4.33
N TYR A 198 9.36 2.89 -4.83
CA TYR A 198 10.62 3.54 -5.24
C TYR A 198 11.55 3.79 -4.05
N THR A 199 11.01 4.26 -2.92
CA THR A 199 11.79 4.42 -1.69
C THR A 199 12.39 3.08 -1.25
N ASN A 200 11.58 2.03 -1.17
CA ASN A 200 12.02 0.70 -0.74
C ASN A 200 13.04 0.08 -1.71
N LEU A 201 12.87 0.24 -3.02
CA LEU A 201 13.86 -0.18 -4.02
C LEU A 201 15.17 0.57 -3.83
N SER A 202 15.13 1.87 -3.55
CA SER A 202 16.35 2.64 -3.30
C SER A 202 17.07 2.18 -2.04
N THR A 203 16.36 1.90 -0.95
CA THR A 203 16.93 1.33 0.28
C THR A 203 17.54 -0.05 0.02
N LEU A 204 16.81 -0.93 -0.68
CA LEU A 204 17.31 -2.27 -1.03
C LEU A 204 18.58 -2.19 -1.88
N CYS A 205 18.63 -1.30 -2.87
CA CYS A 205 19.83 -1.09 -3.68
C CYS A 205 21.02 -0.61 -2.84
N LEU A 206 20.80 0.26 -1.85
CA LEU A 206 21.86 0.64 -0.91
C LEU A 206 22.37 -0.57 -0.12
N GLU A 207 21.47 -1.40 0.41
CA GLU A 207 21.84 -2.58 1.21
C GLU A 207 22.80 -3.52 0.46
N TYR A 208 22.59 -3.66 -0.85
CA TYR A 208 23.39 -4.47 -1.78
C TYR A 208 24.54 -3.70 -2.46
N ASN A 209 24.83 -2.46 -2.05
CA ASN A 209 25.86 -1.59 -2.64
C ASN A 209 25.66 -1.25 -4.13
N ASP A 210 24.45 -1.40 -4.69
CA ASP A 210 24.13 -0.90 -6.03
C ASP A 210 23.76 0.59 -5.97
N PHE A 211 24.78 1.43 -5.77
CA PHE A 211 24.59 2.87 -5.60
C PHE A 211 24.02 3.55 -6.86
N HIS A 212 24.27 3.02 -8.06
CA HIS A 212 23.71 3.56 -9.30
C HIS A 212 22.19 3.39 -9.34
N SER A 213 21.68 2.19 -9.05
CA SER A 213 20.23 1.95 -8.99
C SER A 213 19.60 2.68 -7.81
N ALA A 214 20.28 2.72 -6.64
CA ALA A 214 19.81 3.45 -5.47
C ALA A 214 19.59 4.94 -5.80
N LYS A 215 20.58 5.57 -6.45
CA LYS A 215 20.46 6.96 -6.90
C LYS A 215 19.29 7.13 -7.88
N ARG A 216 19.18 6.27 -8.89
CA ARG A 216 18.10 6.37 -9.90
C ARG A 216 16.70 6.24 -9.29
N PHE A 217 16.48 5.29 -8.39
CA PHE A 217 15.18 5.09 -7.77
C PHE A 217 14.83 6.20 -6.78
N SER A 218 15.80 6.66 -5.99
CA SER A 218 15.59 7.78 -5.06
C SER A 218 15.34 9.10 -5.79
N ASP A 219 15.98 9.36 -6.93
CA ASP A 219 15.67 10.51 -7.81
C ASP A 219 14.18 10.54 -8.20
N ILE A 220 13.64 9.39 -8.64
CA ILE A 220 12.22 9.27 -9.00
C ILE A 220 11.31 9.46 -7.78
N ALA A 221 11.68 8.88 -6.64
CA ALA A 221 10.95 8.99 -5.39
C ALA A 221 10.90 10.44 -4.87
N ILE A 222 11.99 11.20 -5.00
CA ILE A 222 12.05 12.62 -4.61
C ILE A 222 11.08 13.45 -5.44
N GLU A 223 11.09 13.28 -6.77
CA GLU A 223 10.23 14.06 -7.66
C GLU A 223 8.74 13.79 -7.41
N LYS A 224 8.38 12.54 -7.14
CA LYS A 224 7.01 12.17 -6.76
C LYS A 224 6.62 12.72 -5.40
N ALA A 225 7.50 12.62 -4.41
CA ALA A 225 7.25 13.16 -3.08
C ALA A 225 7.01 14.67 -3.11
N LYS A 226 7.80 15.41 -3.91
CA LYS A 226 7.57 16.85 -4.17
C LYS A 226 6.22 17.09 -4.85
N LYS A 227 5.91 16.35 -5.92
CA LYS A 227 4.66 16.50 -6.68
C LYS A 227 3.42 16.32 -5.80
N TYR A 228 3.47 15.42 -4.83
CA TYR A 228 2.32 15.05 -3.98
C TYR A 228 2.42 15.56 -2.53
N THR A 229 3.40 16.40 -2.21
CA THR A 229 3.62 16.96 -0.85
C THR A 229 3.78 15.87 0.22
N LEU A 230 4.54 14.83 -0.08
CA LEU A 230 4.81 13.69 0.79
C LEU A 230 6.11 13.94 1.57
N VAL A 231 6.01 14.70 2.67
CA VAL A 231 7.19 15.21 3.39
C VAL A 231 8.03 14.09 4.00
N TYR A 232 7.39 13.09 4.63
CA TYR A 232 8.09 11.96 5.24
C TYR A 232 8.87 11.17 4.19
N GLU A 233 8.20 10.81 3.09
CA GLU A 233 8.77 10.03 2.00
C GLU A 233 9.88 10.79 1.27
N LYS A 234 9.76 12.14 1.19
CA LYS A 234 10.82 13.01 0.66
C LYS A 234 12.08 12.91 1.52
N VAL A 235 11.97 13.02 2.85
CA VAL A 235 13.11 12.93 3.78
C VAL A 235 13.84 11.60 3.61
N CYS A 236 13.10 10.48 3.62
CA CYS A 236 13.70 9.15 3.44
C CYS A 236 14.39 9.01 2.08
N SER A 237 13.77 9.52 1.01
CA SER A 237 14.29 9.43 -0.35
C SER A 237 15.53 10.32 -0.56
N GLU A 238 15.56 11.52 0.05
CA GLU A 238 16.72 12.43 0.01
C GLU A 238 17.92 11.86 0.75
N LEU A 239 17.70 11.17 1.89
CA LEU A 239 18.76 10.46 2.60
C LEU A 239 19.33 9.31 1.77
N ASN A 240 18.47 8.48 1.16
CA ASN A 240 18.92 7.40 0.28
C ASN A 240 19.73 7.93 -0.92
N HIS A 241 19.24 9.00 -1.54
CA HIS A 241 19.92 9.66 -2.66
C HIS A 241 21.28 10.22 -2.25
N ALA A 242 21.36 10.91 -1.11
CA ALA A 242 22.60 11.50 -0.62
C ALA A 242 23.67 10.45 -0.30
N ILE A 243 23.30 9.35 0.37
CA ILE A 243 24.20 8.22 0.62
C ILE A 243 24.74 7.66 -0.71
N ALA A 244 23.87 7.46 -1.70
CA ALA A 244 24.29 6.97 -3.02
C ALA A 244 25.25 7.95 -3.72
N CYS A 245 25.00 9.26 -3.65
CA CYS A 245 25.86 10.27 -4.29
C CYS A 245 27.26 10.33 -3.67
N ILE A 246 27.35 10.26 -2.34
CA ILE A 246 28.62 10.18 -1.62
C ILE A 246 29.40 8.95 -2.07
N LYS A 247 28.74 7.78 -2.14
CA LYS A 247 29.40 6.53 -2.53
C LYS A 247 29.80 6.44 -3.99
N LEU A 248 29.13 7.16 -4.89
CA LEU A 248 29.48 7.19 -6.30
C LEU A 248 30.56 8.23 -6.65
N THR A 249 30.46 9.42 -6.04
CA THR A 249 31.19 10.61 -6.52
C THR A 249 31.91 11.41 -5.42
N GLY A 250 31.65 11.12 -4.14
CA GLY A 250 32.15 11.93 -3.04
C GLY A 250 31.54 13.33 -3.00
N ASP A 251 30.31 13.51 -3.48
CA ASP A 251 29.62 14.80 -3.52
C ASP A 251 29.51 15.44 -2.12
N GLU A 252 30.28 16.49 -1.87
CA GLU A 252 30.30 17.21 -0.59
C GLU A 252 28.95 17.83 -0.26
N SER A 253 28.14 18.22 -1.26
CA SER A 253 26.83 18.82 -1.03
C SER A 253 25.84 17.82 -0.41
N ALA A 254 26.03 16.53 -0.65
CA ALA A 254 25.19 15.47 -0.12
C ALA A 254 25.33 15.29 1.41
N TYR A 255 26.49 15.66 2.00
CA TYR A 255 26.68 15.63 3.46
C TYR A 255 25.75 16.62 4.16
N GLU A 256 25.56 17.81 3.58
CA GLU A 256 24.65 18.83 4.13
C GLU A 256 23.19 18.37 4.01
N VAL A 257 22.83 17.68 2.93
CA VAL A 257 21.49 17.07 2.77
C VAL A 257 21.23 16.04 3.88
N ILE A 258 22.20 15.18 4.20
CA ILE A 258 22.07 14.22 5.30
C ILE A 258 21.89 14.95 6.62
N LYS A 259 22.72 15.94 6.91
CA LYS A 259 22.65 16.71 8.16
C LYS A 259 21.28 17.34 8.38
N GLN A 260 20.76 18.04 7.36
CA GLN A 260 19.47 18.71 7.44
C GLN A 260 18.31 17.73 7.66
N ASN A 261 18.31 16.62 6.93
CA ASN A 261 17.26 15.61 7.06
C ASN A 261 17.32 14.89 8.40
N MET A 262 18.50 14.54 8.89
CA MET A 262 18.66 13.93 10.22
C MET A 262 18.21 14.87 11.35
N LEU A 263 18.46 16.18 11.23
CA LEU A 263 17.91 17.20 12.15
C LEU A 263 16.37 17.27 12.11
N ILE A 264 15.76 17.19 10.92
CA ILE A 264 14.30 17.15 10.77
C ILE A 264 13.72 15.92 11.46
N ILE A 265 14.29 14.73 11.21
CA ILE A 265 13.86 13.47 11.82
C ILE A 265 13.90 13.59 13.35
N ARG A 266 15.01 14.10 13.90
CA ARG A 266 15.17 14.32 15.34
C ARG A 266 14.17 15.32 15.90
N TYR A 267 13.93 16.43 15.20
CA TYR A 267 12.96 17.45 15.61
C TYR A 267 11.53 16.88 15.69
N LEU A 268 11.17 16.02 14.73
CA LEU A 268 9.87 15.36 14.67
C LEU A 268 9.74 14.14 15.61
N LYS A 269 10.82 13.76 16.32
CA LYS A 269 10.88 12.60 17.23
C LYS A 269 10.57 11.27 16.54
N PHE A 270 11.09 11.10 15.32
CA PHE A 270 11.05 9.81 14.64
C PHE A 270 12.31 9.01 15.00
N ASP A 271 12.37 8.55 16.25
CA ASP A 271 13.57 7.94 16.83
C ASP A 271 13.99 6.65 16.07
N ASP A 272 13.04 5.77 15.75
CA ASP A 272 13.32 4.54 14.97
C ASP A 272 13.91 4.85 13.58
N LEU A 273 13.39 5.90 12.94
CA LEU A 273 13.89 6.34 11.63
C LEU A 273 15.29 6.94 11.74
N HIS A 274 15.53 7.69 12.82
CA HIS A 274 16.86 8.26 13.10
C HIS A 274 17.87 7.14 13.34
N GLU A 275 17.52 6.11 14.11
CA GLU A 275 18.36 4.94 14.35
C GLU A 275 18.64 4.16 13.06
N HIS A 276 17.61 3.93 12.24
CA HIS A 276 17.75 3.27 10.93
C HIS A 276 18.78 3.98 10.05
N PHE A 277 18.65 5.29 9.84
CA PHE A 277 19.60 6.02 9.01
C PHE A 277 20.97 6.18 9.67
N SER A 278 21.05 6.29 11.00
CA SER A 278 22.33 6.28 11.72
C SER A 278 23.10 4.97 11.50
N SER A 279 22.39 3.84 11.49
CA SER A 279 22.97 2.52 11.16
C SER A 279 23.50 2.49 9.72
N PHE A 280 22.73 3.01 8.76
CA PHE A 280 23.17 3.12 7.35
C PHE A 280 24.42 3.99 7.21
N LEU A 281 24.42 5.19 7.80
CA LEU A 281 25.59 6.08 7.75
C LEU A 281 26.84 5.41 8.32
N LYS A 282 26.70 4.69 9.43
CA LYS A 282 27.79 3.89 10.02
C LYS A 282 28.24 2.75 9.10
N LYS A 283 27.31 1.99 8.52
CA LYS A 283 27.59 0.91 7.55
C LYS A 283 28.40 1.43 6.36
N PHE A 284 28.11 2.65 5.93
CA PHE A 284 28.77 3.29 4.79
C PHE A 284 29.93 4.20 5.19
N GLU A 285 30.37 4.23 6.45
CA GLU A 285 31.49 5.07 6.89
C GLU A 285 31.29 6.56 6.53
N ILE A 286 30.05 7.06 6.64
CA ILE A 286 29.69 8.45 6.37
C ILE A 286 29.52 9.17 7.72
N GLU A 287 30.46 10.05 8.05
CA GLU A 287 30.41 10.85 9.28
C GLU A 287 29.76 12.21 9.03
N VAL A 288 28.69 12.51 9.78
CA VAL A 288 27.98 13.80 9.73
C VAL A 288 27.70 14.27 11.16
N ASN A 289 28.03 15.53 11.45
CA ASN A 289 27.69 16.15 12.73
C ASN A 289 26.23 16.59 12.72
N VAL A 290 25.35 15.77 13.30
CA VAL A 290 23.89 15.97 13.43
C VAL A 290 23.51 16.45 14.83
#